data_AF-A0A932EY19-F1
#
_entry.id   AF-A0A932EY19-F1
#
_cell.length_a   1.000
_cell.length_b   1.000
_cell.length_c   1.000
_cell.angle_alpha   90.00
_cell.angle_beta   90.00
_cell.angle_gamma   90.00
#
_symmetry.space_group_name_H-M   'P 1'
#
loop_
_entity.id
_entity.type
_entity.pdbx_description
1 polymer ?
#
loop_
_entity_poly.entity_id
_entity_poly.type
_entity_poly.pdbx_seq_one_letter_code
_entity_poly.pdbx_strand_id
1 'polypeptide(L)'
;MHPPRRRRAAALLFATSMLAATVAALLGSPAGATTITYVGRTSGTQSTVTTNRGSQFERVINPEGTITAVLDDTAGTLVSATTSFAPAFTPTFTGPFGLLLYVRADLEQLGSSSGTATPSSTSGITNVAVTNTTRLRVTVYRTLDGTQRPATDQKLTDPAKCYADLSLRLTGTANRRTGDLSVSQDPFTIPQFPNGTPDPARTCGLATGSLNQQLAGANNSIVLNFTGGPTRAHYTGVSRGTSSTVVVRKGDPIFQRTLNPTGTIVADIDFTTGAVTNTVARFDPVTIKALPGILSSLPAWARINLTTIGTPTATLTPSGTAGIDNITVRTTARMAVTVLALDPNTGLKLTDPARCFVDVALTLQGTVDRGTDQLRLAQDPFRIPSFPAWGGCGLLLGPGLSLMVSGPANSISLNYVDGPVPA
;
A
#
# COMPACT_ATOMS: atom_id res chain seq x y z
N MET A 1 -63.32 -11.91 -20.03
CA MET A 1 -63.55 -12.88 -18.94
C MET A 1 -62.22 -13.25 -18.32
N HIS A 2 -62.07 -12.95 -17.03
CA HIS A 2 -61.02 -13.40 -16.12
C HIS A 2 -61.73 -14.26 -15.05
N PRO A 3 -61.07 -15.09 -14.22
CA PRO A 3 -60.11 -16.18 -14.46
C PRO A 3 -60.57 -17.46 -13.66
N PRO A 4 -59.68 -18.45 -13.38
CA PRO A 4 -59.09 -18.48 -12.04
C PRO A 4 -57.56 -18.72 -12.12
N ARG A 5 -56.65 -18.00 -11.42
CA ARG A 5 -56.49 -17.71 -9.97
C ARG A 5 -56.35 -18.96 -9.11
N ARG A 6 -55.11 -19.29 -8.69
CA ARG A 6 -54.56 -19.09 -7.31
C ARG A 6 -53.26 -19.92 -7.13
N ARG A 7 -52.12 -19.26 -6.84
CA ARG A 7 -51.49 -19.02 -5.50
C ARG A 7 -50.61 -20.22 -5.08
N ARG A 8 -49.44 -20.10 -4.45
CA ARG A 8 -48.67 -19.03 -3.76
C ARG A 8 -47.31 -19.69 -3.44
N ALA A 9 -46.16 -19.02 -3.55
CA ALA A 9 -45.37 -18.41 -2.45
C ALA A 9 -43.89 -18.62 -2.87
N ALA A 10 -42.88 -17.80 -2.60
CA ALA A 10 -42.65 -16.68 -1.68
C ALA A 10 -41.56 -15.77 -2.33
N ALA A 11 -41.67 -14.44 -2.27
CA ALA A 11 -40.97 -13.53 -1.33
C ALA A 11 -39.43 -13.66 -1.43
N LEU A 12 -38.64 -12.62 -1.76
CA LEU A 12 -38.53 -11.32 -1.10
C LEU A 12 -38.09 -10.21 -2.09
N LEU A 13 -38.70 -9.03 -1.95
CA LEU A 13 -38.14 -7.74 -2.36
C LEU A 13 -37.11 -7.25 -1.32
N PHE A 14 -36.15 -6.43 -1.75
CA PHE A 14 -35.86 -5.05 -1.29
C PHE A 14 -34.36 -4.71 -1.21
N ALA A 15 -33.97 -3.78 -2.09
CA ALA A 15 -33.26 -2.53 -1.79
C ALA A 15 -32.00 -2.55 -0.91
N THR A 16 -30.84 -2.37 -1.56
CA THR A 16 -29.74 -1.48 -1.08
C THR A 16 -28.94 -0.94 -2.28
N SER A 17 -29.63 -0.30 -3.21
CA SER A 17 -29.04 0.62 -4.19
C SER A 17 -29.55 2.02 -3.84
N MET A 18 -28.89 2.70 -2.90
CA MET A 18 -28.91 4.14 -2.57
C MET A 18 -28.58 4.34 -1.08
N LEU A 19 -27.29 4.37 -0.73
CA LEU A 19 -26.74 5.23 0.34
C LEU A 19 -25.19 5.21 0.30
N ALA A 20 -24.58 5.83 -0.71
CA ALA A 20 -23.16 6.20 -0.69
C ALA A 20 -22.83 7.40 -1.60
N ALA A 21 -23.84 8.19 -1.99
CA ALA A 21 -23.68 9.28 -2.97
C ALA A 21 -24.07 10.68 -2.45
N THR A 22 -24.35 10.88 -1.15
CA THR A 22 -24.76 12.19 -0.62
C THR A 22 -24.14 12.56 0.72
N VAL A 23 -22.83 12.31 0.89
CA VAL A 23 -21.96 13.10 1.79
C VAL A 23 -20.69 13.50 1.02
N ALA A 24 -20.84 13.86 -0.25
CA ALA A 24 -19.72 14.25 -1.12
C ALA A 24 -19.62 15.78 -1.32
N ALA A 25 -20.34 16.61 -0.55
CA ALA A 25 -20.48 18.03 -0.88
C ALA A 25 -20.16 19.05 0.23
N LEU A 26 -19.84 18.67 1.47
CA LEU A 26 -19.61 19.65 2.56
C LEU A 26 -18.51 19.32 3.56
N LEU A 27 -17.73 18.26 3.34
CA LEU A 27 -16.53 17.96 4.10
C LEU A 27 -15.40 17.90 3.09
N GLY A 28 -14.36 18.73 3.29
CA GLY A 28 -13.15 18.65 2.47
C GLY A 28 -12.74 17.19 2.36
N SER A 29 -12.47 16.75 1.13
CA SER A 29 -11.94 15.42 0.84
C SER A 29 -10.95 15.02 1.95
N PRO A 30 -11.18 13.91 2.69
CA PRO A 30 -10.15 13.44 3.60
C PRO A 30 -8.87 13.26 2.78
N ALA A 31 -7.75 13.69 3.38
CA ALA A 31 -6.41 13.58 2.80
C ALA A 31 -6.24 12.23 2.08
N GLY A 32 -5.62 12.28 0.90
CA GLY A 32 -5.75 11.28 -0.17
C GLY A 32 -5.63 9.83 0.27
N ALA A 33 -6.48 8.98 -0.32
CA ALA A 33 -6.44 7.53 -0.12
C ALA A 33 -5.03 6.99 -0.34
N THR A 34 -4.49 6.34 0.68
CA THR A 34 -3.17 5.70 0.62
C THR A 34 -3.28 4.46 -0.26
N THR A 35 -2.77 4.54 -1.50
CA THR A 35 -2.69 3.37 -2.37
C THR A 35 -1.36 2.65 -2.20
N ILE A 36 -1.40 1.33 -2.16
CA ILE A 36 -0.21 0.47 -2.10
C ILE A 36 -0.14 -0.34 -3.38
N THR A 37 1.02 -0.30 -4.03
CA THR A 37 1.29 -1.18 -5.16
C THR A 37 2.07 -2.39 -4.68
N TYR A 38 1.50 -3.59 -4.84
CA TYR A 38 2.13 -4.87 -4.59
C TYR A 38 2.61 -5.50 -5.89
N VAL A 39 3.85 -5.98 -5.91
CA VAL A 39 4.36 -6.79 -7.01
C VAL A 39 4.91 -8.09 -6.42
N GLY A 40 4.42 -9.21 -6.94
CA GLY A 40 4.81 -10.54 -6.51
C GLY A 40 5.16 -11.45 -7.67
N ARG A 41 5.96 -12.48 -7.39
CA ARG A 41 6.31 -13.55 -8.32
C ARG A 41 6.07 -14.89 -7.65
N THR A 42 5.62 -15.85 -8.43
CA THR A 42 5.51 -17.24 -8.00
C THR A 42 6.37 -18.12 -8.88
N SER A 43 7.07 -19.07 -8.25
CA SER A 43 7.78 -20.14 -8.95
C SER A 43 6.91 -21.40 -9.02
N GLY A 44 7.22 -22.31 -9.94
CA GLY A 44 6.40 -23.50 -10.18
C GLY A 44 6.24 -24.39 -8.96
N THR A 45 7.09 -24.29 -7.94
CA THR A 45 6.94 -25.07 -6.70
C THR A 45 6.12 -24.36 -5.61
N GLN A 46 5.87 -23.06 -5.75
CA GLN A 46 5.16 -22.26 -4.75
C GLN A 46 3.65 -22.25 -4.99
N SER A 47 3.22 -22.26 -6.26
CA SER A 47 1.82 -22.28 -6.63
C SER A 47 1.42 -23.62 -7.22
N THR A 48 0.23 -24.09 -6.90
CA THR A 48 -0.33 -25.34 -7.40
C THR A 48 -1.76 -25.15 -7.87
N VAL A 49 -2.08 -25.76 -9.00
CA VAL A 49 -3.45 -26.04 -9.43
C VAL A 49 -3.60 -27.55 -9.45
N THR A 50 -4.43 -28.07 -8.55
CA THR A 50 -4.72 -29.49 -8.48
C THR A 50 -6.06 -29.74 -9.13
N THR A 51 -6.05 -30.49 -10.22
CA THR A 51 -7.27 -31.02 -10.81
C THR A 51 -7.56 -32.38 -10.18
N ASN A 52 -8.76 -32.57 -9.63
CA ASN A 52 -9.11 -33.79 -8.90
C ASN A 52 -10.45 -34.35 -9.37
N ARG A 53 -10.38 -35.53 -10.00
CA ARG A 53 -11.52 -36.33 -10.45
C ARG A 53 -11.41 -37.78 -9.95
N GLY A 54 -10.79 -37.93 -8.78
CA GLY A 54 -10.36 -39.21 -8.23
C GLY A 54 -8.85 -39.46 -8.42
N SER A 55 -8.28 -40.35 -7.61
CA SER A 55 -6.82 -40.55 -7.49
C SER A 55 -6.09 -40.90 -8.80
N GLN A 56 -6.80 -41.50 -9.78
CA GLN A 56 -6.21 -41.87 -11.07
C GLN A 56 -6.08 -40.68 -12.05
N PHE A 57 -6.90 -39.64 -11.86
CA PHE A 57 -6.95 -38.47 -12.74
C PHE A 57 -6.43 -37.20 -12.07
N GLU A 58 -5.93 -37.32 -10.84
CA GLU A 58 -5.29 -36.21 -10.16
C GLU A 58 -4.07 -35.74 -10.98
N ARG A 59 -4.04 -34.43 -11.26
CA ARG A 59 -2.89 -33.77 -11.89
C ARG A 59 -2.60 -32.50 -11.14
N VAL A 60 -1.32 -32.30 -10.85
CA VAL A 60 -0.79 -31.08 -10.25
C VAL A 60 -0.11 -30.27 -11.34
N ILE A 61 -0.53 -29.03 -11.48
CA ILE A 61 0.04 -28.04 -12.38
C ILE A 61 0.68 -26.96 -11.53
N ASN A 62 1.87 -26.55 -11.93
CA ASN A 62 2.79 -25.75 -11.15
C ASN A 62 3.05 -24.44 -11.89
N PRO A 63 2.13 -23.46 -11.85
CA PRO A 63 2.24 -22.25 -12.63
C PRO A 63 3.35 -21.35 -12.08
N GLU A 64 4.17 -20.84 -12.99
CA GLU A 64 5.07 -19.71 -12.73
C GLU A 64 4.37 -18.42 -13.17
N GLY A 65 4.60 -17.32 -12.47
CA GLY A 65 3.92 -16.09 -12.83
C GLY A 65 4.26 -14.88 -11.99
N THR A 66 3.61 -13.78 -12.33
CA THR A 66 3.70 -12.50 -11.63
C THR A 66 2.32 -11.97 -11.30
N ILE A 67 2.25 -11.17 -10.24
CA ILE A 67 1.07 -10.38 -9.88
C ILE A 67 1.50 -8.93 -9.69
N THR A 68 0.66 -8.01 -10.16
CA THR A 68 0.71 -6.59 -9.80
C THR A 68 -0.68 -6.21 -9.30
N ALA A 69 -0.76 -5.69 -8.08
CA ALA A 69 -2.01 -5.32 -7.44
C ALA A 69 -1.91 -3.92 -6.83
N VAL A 70 -2.98 -3.16 -6.89
CA VAL A 70 -3.14 -1.86 -6.24
C VAL A 70 -4.28 -1.96 -5.23
N LEU A 71 -3.97 -1.71 -3.97
CA LEU A 71 -4.92 -1.69 -2.87
C LEU A 71 -5.15 -0.25 -2.41
N ASP A 72 -6.40 0.13 -2.20
CA ASP A 72 -6.77 1.28 -1.38
C ASP A 72 -6.80 0.80 0.09
N ASP A 73 -5.80 1.19 0.86
CA ASP A 73 -5.64 0.74 2.24
C ASP A 73 -6.68 1.36 3.18
N THR A 74 -7.18 2.56 2.83
CA THR A 74 -8.18 3.26 3.64
C THR A 74 -9.54 2.59 3.49
N ALA A 75 -9.91 2.26 2.27
CA ALA A 75 -11.18 1.57 1.99
C ALA A 75 -11.08 0.04 2.20
N GLY A 76 -9.87 -0.53 2.25
CA GLY A 76 -9.67 -1.98 2.26
C GLY A 76 -10.13 -2.64 0.96
N THR A 77 -10.05 -1.93 -0.16
CA THR A 77 -10.56 -2.40 -1.46
C THR A 77 -9.47 -2.53 -2.50
N LEU A 78 -9.55 -3.59 -3.30
CA LEU A 78 -8.65 -3.80 -4.43
C LEU A 78 -9.05 -2.87 -5.57
N VAL A 79 -8.19 -1.90 -5.90
CA VAL A 79 -8.37 -0.96 -7.01
C VAL A 79 -8.13 -1.66 -8.34
N SER A 80 -7.07 -2.45 -8.42
CA SER A 80 -6.75 -3.29 -9.57
C SER A 80 -5.88 -4.48 -9.17
N ALA A 81 -5.99 -5.59 -9.90
CA ALA A 81 -4.95 -6.60 -9.91
C ALA A 81 -4.86 -7.27 -11.27
N THR A 82 -3.63 -7.54 -11.69
CA THR A 82 -3.27 -8.20 -12.93
C THR A 82 -2.25 -9.29 -12.65
N THR A 83 -2.52 -10.50 -13.12
CA THR A 83 -1.62 -11.65 -13.07
C THR A 83 -1.19 -12.05 -14.47
N SER A 84 0.05 -12.51 -14.59
CA SER A 84 0.57 -13.14 -15.80
C SER A 84 1.19 -14.47 -15.42
N PHE A 85 0.82 -15.54 -16.11
CA PHE A 85 1.39 -16.88 -15.89
C PHE A 85 2.18 -17.34 -17.11
N ALA A 86 3.32 -17.97 -16.87
CA ALA A 86 4.03 -18.74 -17.89
C ALA A 86 3.28 -20.06 -18.15
N PRO A 87 3.44 -20.66 -19.34
CA PRO A 87 2.88 -21.97 -19.62
C PRO A 87 3.43 -23.03 -18.65
N ALA A 88 2.54 -23.82 -18.07
CA ALA A 88 2.91 -24.94 -17.21
C ALA A 88 2.69 -26.28 -17.93
N PHE A 89 3.58 -27.24 -17.71
CA PHE A 89 3.52 -28.55 -18.35
C PHE A 89 3.39 -29.66 -17.31
N THR A 90 2.54 -30.63 -17.58
CA THR A 90 2.53 -31.88 -16.80
C THR A 90 3.75 -32.72 -17.16
N PRO A 91 4.19 -33.64 -16.28
CA PRO A 91 5.08 -34.72 -16.70
C PRO A 91 4.48 -35.52 -17.87
N THR A 92 5.34 -36.15 -18.67
CA THR A 92 4.90 -37.06 -19.73
C THR A 92 4.24 -38.30 -19.12
N PHE A 93 3.13 -38.74 -19.69
CA PHE A 93 2.38 -39.91 -19.26
C PHE A 93 1.94 -40.77 -20.45
N THR A 94 1.65 -42.05 -20.18
CA THR A 94 1.13 -42.96 -21.20
C THR A 94 -0.38 -42.75 -21.37
N GLY A 95 -0.78 -42.32 -22.56
CA GLY A 95 -2.17 -42.22 -23.00
C GLY A 95 -2.67 -43.48 -23.71
N PRO A 96 -3.87 -43.41 -24.31
CA PRO A 96 -4.45 -44.50 -25.09
C PRO A 96 -3.50 -45.00 -26.19
N PHE A 97 -3.56 -46.30 -26.50
CA PHE A 97 -2.75 -46.93 -27.54
C PHE A 97 -1.22 -46.81 -27.34
N GLY A 98 -0.77 -46.60 -26.10
CA GLY A 98 0.66 -46.46 -25.77
C GLY A 98 1.27 -45.13 -26.21
N LEU A 99 0.45 -44.13 -26.56
CA LEU A 99 0.95 -42.81 -26.93
C LEU A 99 1.58 -42.12 -25.71
N LEU A 100 2.75 -41.51 -25.88
CA LEU A 100 3.36 -40.67 -24.84
C LEU A 100 2.82 -39.24 -24.98
N LEU A 101 2.12 -38.77 -23.95
CA LEU A 101 1.40 -37.51 -23.96
C LEU A 101 1.88 -36.60 -22.83
N TYR A 102 1.73 -35.29 -23.02
CA TYR A 102 1.82 -34.32 -21.93
C TYR A 102 0.85 -33.17 -22.20
N VAL A 103 0.52 -32.43 -21.14
CA VAL A 103 -0.45 -31.35 -21.21
C VAL A 103 0.25 -30.03 -20.89
N ARG A 104 0.05 -29.04 -21.75
CA ARG A 104 0.32 -27.63 -21.47
C ARG A 104 -0.96 -26.98 -20.96
N ALA A 105 -0.85 -26.30 -19.83
CA ALA A 105 -1.88 -25.44 -19.29
C ALA A 105 -1.41 -23.98 -19.35
N ASP A 106 -2.22 -23.12 -19.93
CA ASP A 106 -2.03 -21.67 -19.91
C ASP A 106 -3.17 -21.03 -19.09
N LEU A 107 -2.82 -20.18 -18.13
CA LEU A 107 -3.77 -19.40 -17.34
C LEU A 107 -3.72 -17.94 -17.79
N GLU A 108 -4.85 -17.45 -18.28
CA GLU A 108 -4.99 -16.09 -18.80
C GLU A 108 -6.03 -15.34 -17.96
N GLN A 109 -5.64 -14.24 -17.33
CA GLN A 109 -6.60 -13.40 -16.63
C GLN A 109 -7.53 -12.70 -17.63
N LEU A 110 -8.85 -12.85 -17.45
CA LEU A 110 -9.85 -12.12 -18.21
C LEU A 110 -10.38 -10.93 -17.41
N GLY A 111 -10.12 -9.72 -17.93
CA GLY A 111 -10.59 -8.48 -17.32
C GLY A 111 -9.90 -8.16 -15.98
N SER A 112 -10.43 -7.16 -15.28
CA SER A 112 -9.93 -6.73 -13.97
C SER A 112 -10.39 -7.66 -12.85
N SER A 113 -9.49 -7.96 -11.93
CA SER A 113 -9.85 -8.56 -10.63
C SER A 113 -10.49 -7.51 -9.72
N SER A 114 -11.43 -7.96 -8.89
CA SER A 114 -12.05 -7.14 -7.84
C SER A 114 -11.94 -7.84 -6.50
N GLY A 115 -11.87 -7.12 -5.40
CA GLY A 115 -11.72 -7.75 -4.10
C GLY A 115 -11.65 -6.78 -2.94
N THR A 116 -11.54 -7.36 -1.75
CA THR A 116 -11.35 -6.65 -0.49
C THR A 116 -10.17 -7.24 0.25
N ALA A 117 -9.56 -6.43 1.10
CA ALA A 117 -8.54 -6.87 2.03
C ALA A 117 -8.73 -6.13 3.35
N THR A 118 -8.54 -6.80 4.48
CA THR A 118 -8.64 -6.15 5.80
C THR A 118 -7.26 -5.72 6.26
N PRO A 119 -6.99 -4.42 6.45
CA PRO A 119 -5.73 -3.98 7.02
C PRO A 119 -5.54 -4.56 8.43
N SER A 120 -4.30 -4.93 8.79
CA SER A 120 -3.93 -5.45 10.10
C SER A 120 -2.74 -4.69 10.67
N SER A 121 -2.86 -4.26 11.92
CA SER A 121 -1.85 -3.49 12.64
C SER A 121 -0.57 -4.26 12.99
N THR A 122 -0.49 -5.56 12.70
CA THR A 122 0.67 -6.41 13.05
C THR A 122 1.39 -7.04 11.86
N SER A 123 0.67 -7.33 10.78
CA SER A 123 1.21 -8.06 9.61
C SER A 123 0.87 -7.42 8.25
N GLY A 124 0.18 -6.28 8.26
CA GLY A 124 -0.17 -5.53 7.06
C GLY A 124 -1.58 -5.78 6.58
N ILE A 125 -1.89 -6.99 6.08
CA ILE A 125 -3.20 -7.31 5.51
C ILE A 125 -3.64 -8.72 5.90
N THR A 126 -4.82 -8.85 6.51
CA THR A 126 -5.49 -10.13 6.77
C THR A 126 -6.76 -10.23 5.91
N ASN A 127 -7.19 -11.45 5.59
CA ASN A 127 -8.44 -11.71 4.85
C ASN A 127 -8.51 -11.04 3.46
N VAL A 128 -7.54 -11.35 2.61
CA VAL A 128 -7.61 -11.04 1.18
C VAL A 128 -8.73 -11.88 0.57
N ALA A 129 -9.66 -11.26 -0.15
CA ALA A 129 -10.69 -11.93 -0.93
C ALA A 129 -10.75 -11.30 -2.33
N VAL A 130 -10.45 -12.09 -3.35
CA VAL A 130 -10.38 -11.64 -4.74
C VAL A 130 -11.28 -12.49 -5.60
N THR A 131 -12.09 -11.84 -6.42
CA THR A 131 -12.85 -12.48 -7.48
C THR A 131 -12.22 -12.13 -8.82
N ASN A 132 -11.98 -13.14 -9.64
CA ASN A 132 -11.41 -13.00 -10.97
C ASN A 132 -12.01 -14.04 -11.93
N THR A 133 -12.10 -13.68 -13.21
CA THR A 133 -12.33 -14.67 -14.26
C THR A 133 -11.00 -15.02 -14.91
N THR A 134 -10.60 -16.29 -14.82
CA THR A 134 -9.36 -16.79 -15.44
C THR A 134 -9.71 -17.80 -16.52
N ARG A 135 -9.16 -17.65 -17.72
CA ARG A 135 -9.27 -18.63 -18.79
C ARG A 135 -8.16 -19.66 -18.66
N LEU A 136 -8.55 -20.93 -18.49
CA LEU A 136 -7.65 -22.08 -18.59
C LEU A 136 -7.67 -22.59 -20.03
N ARG A 137 -6.54 -22.48 -20.73
CA ARG A 137 -6.33 -23.09 -22.05
C ARG A 137 -5.53 -24.37 -21.91
N VAL A 138 -5.91 -25.39 -22.68
CA VAL A 138 -5.28 -26.71 -22.61
C VAL A 138 -4.80 -27.14 -24.00
N THR A 139 -3.50 -27.42 -24.10
CA THR A 139 -2.92 -28.07 -25.28
C THR A 139 -2.40 -29.45 -24.90
N VAL A 140 -2.95 -30.50 -25.51
CA VAL A 140 -2.42 -31.86 -25.39
C VAL A 140 -1.41 -32.08 -26.49
N TYR A 141 -0.21 -32.50 -26.11
CA TYR A 141 0.87 -32.83 -27.02
C TYR A 141 1.12 -34.33 -27.02
N ARG A 142 1.57 -34.84 -28.17
CA ARG A 142 2.15 -36.17 -28.30
C ARG A 142 3.65 -36.03 -28.56
N THR A 143 4.44 -36.71 -27.75
CA THR A 143 5.89 -36.90 -27.95
C THR A 143 6.16 -38.32 -28.48
N LEU A 144 7.26 -38.48 -29.22
CA LEU A 144 7.67 -39.76 -29.81
C LEU A 144 8.62 -40.54 -28.89
N ASP A 145 9.47 -39.85 -28.13
CA ASP A 145 10.55 -40.43 -27.33
C ASP A 145 10.38 -40.17 -25.82
N GLY A 146 9.28 -39.53 -25.42
CA GLY A 146 9.00 -39.15 -24.03
C GLY A 146 9.58 -37.79 -23.62
N THR A 147 10.46 -37.21 -24.44
CA THR A 147 11.03 -35.89 -24.22
C THR A 147 10.06 -34.82 -24.72
N GLN A 148 9.77 -33.81 -23.90
CA GLN A 148 8.85 -32.73 -24.26
C GLN A 148 9.55 -31.72 -25.16
N ARG A 149 9.00 -31.49 -26.36
CA ARG A 149 9.45 -30.48 -27.33
C ARG A 149 8.23 -29.71 -27.88
N PRO A 150 7.66 -28.75 -27.11
CA PRO A 150 6.39 -28.10 -27.44
C PRO A 150 6.34 -27.38 -28.80
N ALA A 151 7.50 -27.04 -29.37
CA ALA A 151 7.62 -26.42 -30.68
C ALA A 151 7.45 -27.40 -31.84
N THR A 152 7.84 -28.66 -31.67
CA THR A 152 7.88 -29.68 -32.73
C THR A 152 6.91 -30.83 -32.50
N ASP A 153 6.45 -31.01 -31.27
CA ASP A 153 5.54 -32.10 -30.91
C ASP A 153 4.16 -31.91 -31.54
N GLN A 154 3.51 -33.03 -31.85
CA GLN A 154 2.19 -33.03 -32.46
C GLN A 154 1.17 -32.52 -31.44
N LYS A 155 0.46 -31.44 -31.80
CA LYS A 155 -0.68 -30.92 -31.03
C LYS A 155 -1.93 -31.74 -31.34
N LEU A 156 -2.56 -32.29 -30.30
CA LEU A 156 -3.81 -33.04 -30.39
C LEU A 156 -5.05 -32.18 -30.08
N THR A 157 -4.84 -31.03 -29.44
CA THR A 157 -5.88 -30.00 -29.20
C THR A 157 -5.40 -28.63 -29.64
N ASP A 158 -6.37 -27.76 -29.93
CA ASP A 158 -6.13 -26.38 -30.34
C ASP A 158 -6.42 -25.44 -29.16
N PRO A 159 -5.43 -24.76 -28.55
CA PRO A 159 -5.64 -23.88 -27.40
C PRO A 159 -6.50 -22.64 -27.71
N ALA A 160 -6.68 -22.29 -28.98
CA ALA A 160 -7.59 -21.21 -29.36
C ALA A 160 -9.07 -21.61 -29.15
N LYS A 161 -9.35 -22.92 -29.16
CA LYS A 161 -10.70 -23.51 -29.05
C LYS A 161 -10.89 -24.33 -27.77
N CYS A 162 -9.81 -24.88 -27.23
CA CYS A 162 -9.82 -25.71 -26.05
C CYS A 162 -9.50 -24.89 -24.80
N TYR A 163 -10.51 -24.16 -24.33
CA TYR A 163 -10.43 -23.37 -23.11
C TYR A 163 -11.71 -23.46 -22.30
N ALA A 164 -11.59 -23.17 -21.00
CA ALA A 164 -12.69 -22.98 -20.09
C ALA A 164 -12.46 -21.71 -19.26
N ASP A 165 -13.52 -20.93 -19.08
CA ASP A 165 -13.48 -19.74 -18.23
C ASP A 165 -13.84 -20.14 -16.79
N LEU A 166 -12.93 -19.85 -15.87
CA LEU A 166 -13.01 -20.19 -14.46
C LEU A 166 -13.42 -18.93 -13.68
N SER A 167 -14.54 -19.01 -12.98
CA SER A 167 -14.92 -17.99 -12.00
C SER A 167 -14.27 -18.32 -10.66
N LEU A 168 -13.14 -17.67 -10.38
CA LEU A 168 -12.37 -17.90 -9.17
C LEU A 168 -12.73 -16.86 -8.11
N ARG A 169 -12.94 -17.33 -6.88
CA ARG A 169 -13.03 -16.55 -5.66
C ARG A 169 -11.94 -17.02 -4.72
N LEU A 170 -10.79 -16.37 -4.82
CA LEU A 170 -9.59 -16.68 -4.06
C LEU A 170 -9.62 -15.96 -2.72
N THR A 171 -9.24 -16.65 -1.66
CA THR A 171 -9.13 -16.07 -0.31
C THR A 171 -7.78 -16.38 0.32
N GLY A 172 -7.26 -15.49 1.15
CA GLY A 172 -6.04 -15.77 1.89
C GLY A 172 -5.47 -14.56 2.64
N THR A 173 -4.14 -14.43 2.65
CA THR A 173 -3.43 -13.45 3.48
C THR A 173 -2.27 -12.81 2.71
N ALA A 174 -1.92 -11.58 3.09
CA ALA A 174 -0.76 -10.87 2.57
C ALA A 174 0.08 -10.32 3.73
N ASN A 175 1.33 -10.76 3.83
CA ASN A 175 2.27 -10.20 4.78
C ASN A 175 2.99 -9.03 4.12
N ARG A 176 2.76 -7.80 4.57
CA ARG A 176 3.39 -6.61 3.95
C ARG A 176 4.87 -6.45 4.31
N ARG A 177 5.36 -7.10 5.37
CA ARG A 177 6.77 -7.05 5.78
C ARG A 177 7.65 -7.97 4.95
N THR A 178 7.22 -9.23 4.79
CA THR A 178 7.93 -10.21 3.95
C THR A 178 7.53 -10.11 2.49
N GLY A 179 6.35 -9.52 2.24
CA GLY A 179 5.73 -9.39 0.93
C GLY A 179 5.21 -10.70 0.36
N ASP A 180 4.97 -11.69 1.22
CA ASP A 180 4.33 -12.94 0.83
C ASP A 180 2.82 -12.74 0.68
N LEU A 181 2.27 -13.17 -0.44
CA LEU A 181 0.83 -13.23 -0.69
C LEU A 181 0.46 -14.69 -0.92
N SER A 182 -0.44 -15.22 -0.10
CA SER A 182 -1.02 -16.54 -0.28
C SER A 182 -2.51 -16.40 -0.51
N VAL A 183 -3.01 -16.90 -1.62
CA VAL A 183 -4.45 -16.97 -1.89
C VAL A 183 -4.81 -18.34 -2.44
N SER A 184 -5.95 -18.87 -2.01
CA SER A 184 -6.40 -20.19 -2.43
C SER A 184 -7.90 -20.22 -2.63
N GLN A 185 -8.34 -21.21 -3.40
CA GLN A 185 -9.72 -21.61 -3.47
C GLN A 185 -9.78 -23.13 -3.52
N ASP A 186 -10.53 -23.70 -2.60
CA ASP A 186 -10.85 -25.12 -2.58
C ASP A 186 -12.26 -25.32 -2.01
N PRO A 187 -13.21 -25.91 -2.76
CA PRO A 187 -13.10 -26.36 -4.15
C PRO A 187 -13.47 -25.29 -5.19
N PHE A 188 -13.09 -25.53 -6.44
CA PHE A 188 -13.65 -24.87 -7.63
C PHE A 188 -14.03 -25.89 -8.71
N THR A 189 -14.90 -25.45 -9.63
CA THR A 189 -15.39 -26.28 -10.73
C THR A 189 -14.78 -25.83 -12.05
N ILE A 190 -14.19 -26.77 -12.80
CA ILE A 190 -13.80 -26.57 -14.20
C ILE A 190 -15.01 -26.92 -15.08
N PRO A 191 -15.58 -25.98 -15.85
CA PRO A 191 -16.65 -26.28 -16.81
C PRO A 191 -16.20 -27.29 -17.88
N GLN A 192 -17.16 -27.86 -18.60
CA GLN A 192 -16.81 -28.68 -19.76
C GLN A 192 -16.16 -27.82 -20.84
N PHE A 193 -15.06 -28.33 -21.39
CA PHE A 193 -14.45 -27.81 -22.61
C PHE A 193 -15.43 -27.97 -23.78
N PRO A 194 -15.44 -27.01 -24.73
CA PRO A 194 -16.37 -27.01 -25.86
C PRO A 194 -16.37 -28.33 -26.63
N ASN A 195 -17.46 -29.09 -26.47
CA ASN A 195 -17.72 -30.34 -27.16
C ASN A 195 -18.75 -30.08 -28.28
N GLY A 196 -18.28 -29.61 -29.44
CA GLY A 196 -19.12 -29.49 -30.63
C GLY A 196 -19.29 -30.84 -31.35
N THR A 197 -20.27 -30.92 -32.25
CA THR A 197 -20.23 -31.87 -33.38
C THR A 197 -18.85 -31.81 -34.04
N PRO A 198 -18.30 -32.93 -34.57
CA PRO A 198 -16.95 -33.01 -35.13
C PRO A 198 -16.77 -32.10 -36.35
N ASP A 199 -16.65 -30.80 -36.09
CA ASP A 199 -16.26 -29.76 -37.00
C ASP A 199 -14.84 -29.34 -36.56
N PRO A 200 -13.81 -29.62 -37.39
CA PRO A 200 -12.43 -29.24 -37.08
C PRO A 200 -12.25 -27.72 -36.91
N ALA A 201 -13.20 -26.90 -37.38
CA ALA A 201 -13.18 -25.46 -37.19
C ALA A 201 -13.68 -25.00 -35.80
N ARG A 202 -14.42 -25.82 -35.05
CA ARG A 202 -15.16 -25.38 -33.84
C ARG A 202 -14.96 -26.23 -32.58
N THR A 203 -14.23 -27.33 -32.66
CA THR A 203 -14.05 -28.26 -31.53
C THR A 203 -12.71 -28.07 -30.83
N CYS A 204 -12.63 -28.44 -29.53
CA CYS A 204 -11.36 -28.52 -28.78
C CYS A 204 -10.39 -29.58 -29.36
N GLY A 205 -10.83 -30.38 -30.34
CA GLY A 205 -10.04 -31.37 -31.07
C GLY A 205 -10.41 -32.80 -30.68
N LEU A 206 -9.63 -33.77 -31.17
CA LEU A 206 -9.90 -35.21 -31.03
C LEU A 206 -9.86 -35.71 -29.57
N ALA A 207 -9.26 -34.96 -28.65
CA ALA A 207 -9.12 -35.34 -27.24
C ALA A 207 -10.19 -34.74 -26.31
N THR A 208 -11.19 -34.02 -26.82
CA THR A 208 -12.17 -33.25 -26.01
C THR A 208 -12.93 -34.11 -24.99
N GLY A 209 -13.39 -35.31 -25.38
CA GLY A 209 -14.12 -36.21 -24.48
C GLY A 209 -13.26 -36.67 -23.30
N SER A 210 -12.01 -37.07 -23.56
CA SER A 210 -11.06 -37.47 -22.52
C SER A 210 -10.66 -36.31 -21.62
N LEU A 211 -10.48 -35.11 -22.17
CA LEU A 211 -10.23 -33.89 -21.37
C LEU A 211 -11.38 -33.59 -20.41
N ASN A 212 -12.62 -33.69 -20.88
CA ASN A 212 -13.81 -33.48 -20.03
C ASN A 212 -13.98 -34.57 -18.95
N GLN A 213 -13.51 -35.79 -19.18
CA GLN A 213 -13.52 -36.82 -18.15
C GLN A 213 -12.48 -36.55 -17.07
N GLN A 214 -11.28 -36.11 -17.46
CA GLN A 214 -10.12 -35.98 -16.57
C GLN A 214 -10.04 -34.62 -15.85
N LEU A 215 -10.41 -33.52 -16.51
CA LEU A 215 -10.19 -32.16 -16.00
C LEU A 215 -11.50 -31.43 -15.63
N ALA A 216 -12.57 -31.61 -16.40
CA ALA A 216 -13.83 -30.92 -16.11
C ALA A 216 -14.54 -31.55 -14.90
N GLY A 217 -15.11 -30.73 -14.03
CA GLY A 217 -15.83 -31.17 -12.84
C GLY A 217 -15.55 -30.35 -11.59
N ALA A 218 -16.21 -30.73 -10.50
CA ALA A 218 -15.98 -30.17 -9.16
C ALA A 218 -14.75 -30.80 -8.48
N ASN A 219 -14.34 -30.23 -7.33
CA ASN A 219 -13.24 -30.69 -6.46
C ASN A 219 -11.82 -30.32 -6.91
N ASN A 220 -11.66 -29.35 -7.82
CA ASN A 220 -10.34 -28.80 -8.10
C ASN A 220 -9.95 -27.82 -7.01
N SER A 221 -8.66 -27.67 -6.76
CA SER A 221 -8.14 -26.68 -5.83
C SER A 221 -7.03 -25.88 -6.48
N ILE A 222 -6.91 -24.64 -6.04
CA ILE A 222 -5.85 -23.73 -6.46
C ILE A 222 -5.26 -23.07 -5.23
N VAL A 223 -3.93 -23.06 -5.16
CA VAL A 223 -3.15 -22.33 -4.18
C VAL A 223 -2.11 -21.53 -4.92
N LEU A 224 -2.17 -20.20 -4.79
CA LEU A 224 -1.22 -19.29 -5.39
C LEU A 224 -0.43 -18.61 -4.29
N ASN A 225 0.88 -18.86 -4.27
CA ASN A 225 1.80 -18.23 -3.32
C ASN A 225 2.77 -17.36 -4.11
N PHE A 226 2.73 -16.06 -3.87
CA PHE A 226 3.65 -15.09 -4.45
C PHE A 226 4.61 -14.58 -3.38
N THR A 227 5.87 -14.48 -3.75
CA THR A 227 6.91 -13.79 -2.99
C THR A 227 7.18 -12.44 -3.65
N GLY A 228 7.39 -11.39 -2.87
CA GLY A 228 7.43 -10.04 -3.42
C GLY A 228 7.37 -8.98 -2.34
N GLY A 229 6.65 -7.88 -2.59
CA GLY A 229 6.38 -6.89 -1.56
C GLY A 229 5.74 -5.61 -2.09
N PRO A 230 5.31 -4.72 -1.18
CA PRO A 230 4.92 -3.36 -1.54
C PRO A 230 6.11 -2.65 -2.18
N THR A 231 5.93 -2.17 -3.41
CA THR A 231 6.98 -1.46 -4.17
C THR A 231 6.89 0.04 -3.97
N ARG A 232 5.68 0.57 -3.75
CA ARG A 232 5.41 1.99 -3.52
C ARG A 232 4.37 2.19 -2.44
N ALA A 233 4.60 3.21 -1.62
CA ALA A 233 3.63 3.69 -0.64
C ALA A 233 3.68 5.23 -0.56
N HIS A 234 2.50 5.83 -0.45
CA HIS A 234 2.33 7.22 -0.09
C HIS A 234 2.24 7.30 1.44
N TYR A 235 2.95 8.22 2.08
CA TYR A 235 2.84 8.44 3.53
C TYR A 235 2.39 9.86 3.81
N THR A 236 1.29 10.01 4.55
CA THR A 236 0.89 11.29 5.14
C THR A 236 0.94 11.17 6.66
N GLY A 237 2.06 11.58 7.24
CA GLY A 237 2.22 11.62 8.69
C GLY A 237 1.69 12.93 9.28
N VAL A 238 0.79 12.83 10.25
CA VAL A 238 0.39 13.97 11.11
C VAL A 238 0.97 13.79 12.51
N SER A 239 1.83 14.71 12.93
CA SER A 239 2.32 14.82 14.30
C SER A 239 1.19 15.38 15.17
N ARG A 240 0.64 14.54 16.05
CA ARG A 240 -0.31 14.95 17.10
C ARG A 240 0.47 15.14 18.41
N GLY A 241 0.30 16.30 19.04
CA GLY A 241 1.20 16.90 20.03
C GLY A 241 1.44 16.18 21.36
N THR A 242 1.09 14.90 21.50
CA THR A 242 1.46 14.07 22.65
C THR A 242 2.52 13.02 22.31
N SER A 243 2.60 12.56 21.05
CA SER A 243 3.57 11.55 20.60
C SER A 243 4.77 12.14 19.89
N SER A 244 4.66 13.40 19.47
CA SER A 244 5.72 14.17 18.83
C SER A 244 6.09 15.34 19.72
N THR A 245 7.38 15.49 20.01
CA THR A 245 7.88 16.47 20.97
C THR A 245 8.98 17.29 20.30
N VAL A 246 8.86 18.62 20.33
CA VAL A 246 10.00 19.49 20.03
C VAL A 246 10.45 20.11 21.33
N VAL A 247 11.43 19.48 21.95
CA VAL A 247 11.97 19.99 23.19
C VAL A 247 12.96 21.09 22.82
N VAL A 248 12.56 22.35 22.95
CA VAL A 248 13.51 23.48 22.90
C VAL A 248 14.10 23.63 24.30
N ARG A 249 15.33 23.14 24.52
CA ARG A 249 16.00 23.28 25.82
C ARG A 249 16.85 24.54 25.82
N LYS A 250 16.45 25.50 26.65
CA LYS A 250 17.18 26.74 26.92
C LYS A 250 18.57 26.45 27.51
N GLY A 251 19.50 27.38 27.31
CA GLY A 251 20.75 27.43 28.07
C GLY A 251 20.62 27.90 29.54
N ASP A 252 19.42 28.20 30.05
CA ASP A 252 19.22 28.88 31.34
C ASP A 252 18.06 28.26 32.16
N PRO A 253 18.32 27.74 33.38
CA PRO A 253 17.42 26.85 34.13
C PRO A 253 16.11 27.45 34.63
N ILE A 254 15.96 28.78 34.66
CA ILE A 254 14.79 29.46 35.24
C ILE A 254 13.54 29.38 34.33
N PHE A 255 13.68 28.96 33.05
CA PHE A 255 12.64 29.15 32.03
C PHE A 255 12.31 27.89 31.21
N GLN A 256 12.38 26.70 31.82
CA GLN A 256 12.05 25.46 31.12
C GLN A 256 10.59 25.46 30.64
N ARG A 257 10.38 25.41 29.32
CA ARG A 257 9.09 25.14 28.71
C ARG A 257 9.26 24.09 27.62
N THR A 258 8.53 22.99 27.75
CA THR A 258 8.38 22.03 26.66
C THR A 258 7.37 22.57 25.67
N LEU A 259 7.74 22.64 24.40
CA LEU A 259 6.83 22.99 23.31
C LEU A 259 6.43 21.71 22.59
N ASN A 260 5.15 21.57 22.28
CA ASN A 260 4.65 20.41 21.53
C ASN A 260 4.07 20.91 20.20
N PRO A 261 4.91 21.34 19.24
CA PRO A 261 4.43 21.67 17.91
C PRO A 261 3.84 20.43 17.25
N THR A 262 2.71 20.62 16.62
CA THR A 262 2.13 19.69 15.65
C THR A 262 2.68 19.99 14.26
N GLY A 263 2.47 19.09 13.31
CA GLY A 263 2.96 19.28 11.95
C GLY A 263 2.62 18.10 11.05
N THR A 264 2.87 18.24 9.76
CA THR A 264 2.61 17.19 8.77
C THR A 264 3.85 16.91 7.95
N ILE A 265 4.22 15.64 7.78
CA ILE A 265 5.18 15.20 6.77
C ILE A 265 4.45 14.36 5.75
N VAL A 266 4.59 14.71 4.47
CA VAL A 266 4.13 13.91 3.33
C VAL A 266 5.37 13.39 2.62
N ALA A 267 5.39 12.12 2.22
CA ALA A 267 6.47 11.56 1.41
C ALA A 267 5.96 10.39 0.56
N ASP A 268 6.39 10.31 -0.69
CA ASP A 268 6.21 9.16 -1.56
C ASP A 268 7.47 8.30 -1.53
N ILE A 269 7.31 7.04 -1.13
CA ILE A 269 8.42 6.10 -1.01
C ILE A 269 8.33 5.02 -2.09
N ASP A 270 9.41 4.86 -2.85
CA ASP A 270 9.63 3.73 -3.75
C ASP A 270 10.66 2.78 -3.12
N PHE A 271 10.17 1.67 -2.54
CA PHE A 271 11.00 0.67 -1.87
C PHE A 271 11.87 -0.15 -2.82
N THR A 272 11.60 -0.09 -4.13
CA THR A 272 12.37 -0.82 -5.15
C THR A 272 13.67 -0.10 -5.46
N THR A 273 13.58 1.23 -5.58
CA THR A 273 14.72 2.11 -5.89
C THR A 273 15.35 2.73 -4.66
N GLY A 274 14.64 2.71 -3.52
CA GLY A 274 15.00 3.47 -2.31
C GLY A 274 14.74 4.98 -2.46
N ALA A 275 14.09 5.40 -3.55
CA ALA A 275 13.80 6.80 -3.81
C ALA A 275 12.69 7.30 -2.89
N VAL A 276 12.85 8.50 -2.38
CA VAL A 276 11.83 9.23 -1.63
C VAL A 276 11.56 10.55 -2.35
N THR A 277 10.32 10.77 -2.73
CA THR A 277 9.88 11.91 -3.57
C THR A 277 8.70 12.64 -2.92
N ASN A 278 8.35 13.81 -3.45
CA ASN A 278 7.24 14.64 -2.95
C ASN A 278 7.29 14.89 -1.44
N THR A 279 8.50 14.93 -0.87
CA THR A 279 8.69 15.14 0.55
C THR A 279 8.30 16.56 0.93
N VAL A 280 7.28 16.72 1.76
CA VAL A 280 6.83 18.00 2.29
C VAL A 280 6.86 17.92 3.79
N ALA A 281 7.55 18.84 4.45
CA ALA A 281 7.48 19.02 5.90
C ALA A 281 6.76 20.34 6.21
N ARG A 282 5.71 20.30 7.01
CA ARG A 282 5.01 21.47 7.56
C ARG A 282 4.98 21.37 9.07
N PHE A 283 5.17 22.50 9.72
CA PHE A 283 5.11 22.62 11.17
C PHE A 283 4.04 23.64 11.51
N ASP A 284 3.19 23.30 12.46
CA ASP A 284 2.18 24.22 12.96
C ASP A 284 2.85 25.29 13.82
N PRO A 285 2.34 26.53 13.76
CA PRO A 285 2.89 27.63 14.52
C PRO A 285 2.67 27.41 16.02
N VAL A 286 3.71 27.67 16.82
CA VAL A 286 3.63 27.59 18.28
C VAL A 286 3.46 28.97 18.86
N THR A 287 2.47 29.15 19.74
CA THR A 287 2.25 30.41 20.46
C THR A 287 2.58 30.24 21.93
N ILE A 288 3.44 31.10 22.46
CA ILE A 288 3.91 31.07 23.84
C ILE A 288 3.50 32.36 24.53
N LYS A 289 2.79 32.25 25.65
CA LYS A 289 2.40 33.40 26.49
C LYS A 289 3.50 33.72 27.50
N ALA A 290 3.77 35.02 27.66
CA ALA A 290 4.75 35.64 28.55
C ALA A 290 6.20 35.60 28.04
N LEU A 291 6.68 36.79 27.65
CA LEU A 291 8.09 37.07 27.37
C LEU A 291 8.74 37.64 28.63
N PRO A 292 9.77 37.00 29.20
CA PRO A 292 10.48 37.54 30.36
C PRO A 292 11.25 38.84 30.02
N GLY A 293 11.53 39.65 31.05
CA GLY A 293 12.26 40.91 30.95
C GLY A 293 11.36 42.15 30.92
N ILE A 294 11.75 43.20 30.19
CA ILE A 294 11.03 44.49 30.09
C ILE A 294 9.58 44.31 29.56
N LEU A 295 9.32 43.20 28.86
CA LEU A 295 7.99 42.82 28.39
C LEU A 295 7.14 42.05 29.40
N SER A 296 7.66 41.71 30.59
CA SER A 296 6.89 40.98 31.62
C SER A 296 5.71 41.78 32.17
N SER A 297 5.75 43.11 32.07
CA SER A 297 4.67 44.03 32.44
C SER A 297 3.59 44.18 31.36
N LEU A 298 3.83 43.66 30.15
CA LEU A 298 2.88 43.69 29.04
C LEU A 298 2.42 42.27 28.71
N PRO A 299 1.12 42.04 28.46
CA PRO A 299 0.68 40.78 27.89
C PRO A 299 1.30 40.65 26.48
N ALA A 300 2.34 39.83 26.37
CA ALA A 300 3.06 39.59 25.13
C ALA A 300 3.11 38.09 24.81
N TRP A 301 3.02 37.78 23.53
CA TRP A 301 3.08 36.43 22.99
C TRP A 301 4.20 36.33 21.95
N ALA A 302 4.90 35.21 21.95
CA ALA A 302 5.79 34.84 20.86
C ALA A 302 5.10 33.76 20.01
N ARG A 303 4.90 34.06 18.73
CA ARG A 303 4.50 33.09 17.72
C ARG A 303 5.72 32.66 16.93
N ILE A 304 6.04 31.37 17.00
CA ILE A 304 7.16 30.75 16.29
C ILE A 304 6.57 30.01 15.09
N ASN A 305 6.97 30.42 13.89
CA ASN A 305 6.60 29.75 12.65
C ASN A 305 7.83 29.01 12.11
N LEU A 306 7.69 27.73 11.79
CA LEU A 306 8.71 26.96 11.08
C LEU A 306 8.24 26.69 9.66
N THR A 307 8.91 27.31 8.69
CA THR A 307 8.61 27.11 7.27
C THR A 307 9.77 26.40 6.60
N THR A 308 9.50 25.26 5.98
CA THR A 308 10.49 24.53 5.17
C THR A 308 10.96 25.40 4.00
N ILE A 309 12.27 25.45 3.77
CA ILE A 309 12.91 26.15 2.65
C ILE A 309 13.53 25.11 1.72
N GLY A 310 13.27 25.26 0.43
CA GLY A 310 13.74 24.33 -0.59
C GLY A 310 12.99 23.01 -0.57
N THR A 311 13.54 22.04 -1.29
CA THR A 311 12.96 20.69 -1.39
C THR A 311 13.67 19.77 -0.39
N PRO A 312 12.96 19.19 0.59
CA PRO A 312 13.53 18.18 1.46
C PRO A 312 14.10 17.03 0.63
N THR A 313 15.24 16.48 1.05
CA THR A 313 15.78 15.25 0.48
C THR A 313 15.58 14.12 1.47
N ALA A 314 15.38 12.91 0.97
CA ALA A 314 15.24 11.75 1.82
C ALA A 314 15.90 10.52 1.20
N THR A 315 16.43 9.67 2.06
CA THR A 315 17.15 8.45 1.69
C THR A 315 16.64 7.28 2.51
N LEU A 316 16.52 6.12 1.89
CA LEU A 316 16.19 4.86 2.54
C LEU A 316 17.38 3.92 2.54
N THR A 317 17.60 3.25 3.67
CA THR A 317 18.59 2.18 3.79
C THR A 317 17.99 0.99 4.53
N PRO A 318 18.42 -0.26 4.24
CA PRO A 318 17.92 -1.42 4.96
C PRO A 318 18.23 -1.33 6.46
N SER A 319 17.27 -1.69 7.32
CA SER A 319 17.49 -1.76 8.78
C SER A 319 18.12 -3.08 9.24
N GLY A 320 18.08 -4.11 8.39
CA GLY A 320 18.39 -5.50 8.76
C GLY A 320 17.19 -6.28 9.29
N THR A 321 16.07 -5.62 9.60
CA THR A 321 14.80 -6.29 9.94
C THR A 321 13.88 -6.32 8.71
N ALA A 322 13.32 -7.48 8.39
CA ALA A 322 12.45 -7.65 7.22
C ALA A 322 11.24 -6.70 7.27
N GLY A 323 11.04 -5.94 6.19
CA GLY A 323 9.94 -4.99 6.06
C GLY A 323 10.12 -3.69 6.85
N ILE A 324 11.27 -3.47 7.47
CA ILE A 324 11.60 -2.20 8.15
C ILE A 324 12.82 -1.59 7.47
N ASP A 325 12.70 -0.33 7.05
CA ASP A 325 13.81 0.44 6.49
C ASP A 325 14.17 1.59 7.41
N ASN A 326 15.45 1.93 7.45
CA ASN A 326 15.91 3.19 8.01
C ASN A 326 15.62 4.30 7.00
N ILE A 327 15.06 5.41 7.48
CA ILE A 327 14.82 6.60 6.68
C ILE A 327 15.59 7.76 7.28
N THR A 328 16.18 8.57 6.41
CA THR A 328 16.75 9.87 6.79
C THR A 328 16.14 10.94 5.90
N VAL A 329 15.51 11.94 6.50
CA VAL A 329 14.98 13.14 5.84
C VAL A 329 15.84 14.33 6.23
N ARG A 330 16.39 15.02 5.24
CA ARG A 330 17.17 16.25 5.40
C ARG A 330 16.38 17.41 4.83
N THR A 331 16.25 18.46 5.61
CA THR A 331 15.59 19.69 5.18
C THR A 331 16.20 20.92 5.85
N THR A 332 15.96 22.09 5.28
CA THR A 332 16.21 23.36 5.94
C THR A 332 14.87 23.98 6.31
N ALA A 333 14.72 24.43 7.55
CA ALA A 333 13.53 25.13 8.01
C ALA A 333 13.90 26.52 8.50
N ARG A 334 13.16 27.53 8.03
CA ARG A 334 13.21 28.89 8.57
C ARG A 334 12.35 28.97 9.81
N MET A 335 12.99 29.23 10.95
CA MET A 335 12.31 29.55 12.20
C MET A 335 12.18 31.06 12.31
N ALA A 336 10.98 31.58 12.05
CA ALA A 336 10.66 33.00 12.17
C ALA A 336 9.88 33.26 13.47
N VAL A 337 10.25 34.31 14.19
CA VAL A 337 9.60 34.65 15.47
C VAL A 337 8.87 35.99 15.34
N THR A 338 7.56 35.95 15.58
CA THR A 338 6.72 37.15 15.69
C THR A 338 6.38 37.37 17.15
N VAL A 339 6.83 38.49 17.72
CA VAL A 339 6.40 38.94 19.03
C VAL A 339 5.20 39.88 18.86
N LEU A 340 4.12 39.59 19.58
CA LEU A 340 2.89 40.36 19.57
C LEU A 340 2.62 40.88 20.98
N ALA A 341 2.32 42.17 21.11
CA ALA A 341 1.83 42.76 22.36
C ALA A 341 0.31 42.91 22.35
N LEU A 342 -0.31 42.85 23.53
CA LEU A 342 -1.74 43.06 23.81
C LEU A 342 -2.71 41.95 23.34
N ASP A 343 -2.50 41.37 22.16
CA ASP A 343 -3.29 40.22 21.67
C ASP A 343 -2.44 39.23 20.82
N PRO A 344 -2.65 37.89 20.90
CA PRO A 344 -1.88 36.89 20.16
C PRO A 344 -2.22 36.78 18.66
N ASN A 345 -3.31 37.38 18.19
CA ASN A 345 -3.79 37.31 16.81
C ASN A 345 -3.75 38.68 16.11
N THR A 346 -4.08 39.75 16.81
CA THR A 346 -4.20 41.12 16.27
C THR A 346 -3.31 42.14 16.97
N GLY A 347 -2.45 41.68 17.88
CA GLY A 347 -1.58 42.55 18.67
C GLY A 347 -0.57 43.36 17.86
N LEU A 348 0.03 44.36 18.50
CA LEU A 348 1.12 45.13 17.90
C LEU A 348 2.32 44.21 17.68
N LYS A 349 2.71 44.03 16.41
CA LYS A 349 3.90 43.25 16.05
C LYS A 349 5.15 44.02 16.47
N LEU A 350 5.86 43.47 17.45
CA LEU A 350 7.11 44.03 17.95
C LEU A 350 8.34 43.51 17.17
N THR A 351 8.17 42.42 16.41
CA THR A 351 9.21 41.90 15.50
C THR A 351 8.65 41.69 14.10
N ASP A 352 9.54 41.83 13.11
CA ASP A 352 9.26 41.51 11.71
C ASP A 352 9.77 40.08 11.40
N PRO A 353 8.90 39.09 11.14
CA PRO A 353 9.33 37.72 10.84
C PRO A 353 10.13 37.60 9.52
N ALA A 354 10.04 38.59 8.62
CA ALA A 354 10.84 38.62 7.40
C ALA A 354 12.32 38.97 7.66
N ARG A 355 12.62 39.51 8.85
CA ARG A 355 13.97 39.89 9.29
C ARG A 355 14.42 39.17 10.56
N CYS A 356 13.46 38.65 11.32
CA CYS A 356 13.68 37.96 12.58
C CYS A 356 13.49 36.46 12.43
N PHE A 357 14.45 35.86 11.73
CA PHE A 357 14.46 34.43 11.49
C PHE A 357 15.87 33.85 11.61
N VAL A 358 15.92 32.54 11.83
CA VAL A 358 17.13 31.72 11.67
C VAL A 358 16.80 30.52 10.82
N ASP A 359 17.72 30.12 9.96
CA ASP A 359 17.59 28.92 9.16
C ASP A 359 18.26 27.76 9.93
N VAL A 360 17.51 26.66 10.07
CA VAL A 360 17.90 25.49 10.84
C VAL A 360 17.98 24.31 9.89
N ALA A 361 19.14 23.65 9.85
CA ALA A 361 19.28 22.36 9.19
C ALA A 361 18.69 21.26 10.08
N LEU A 362 17.71 20.52 9.55
CA LEU A 362 17.07 19.41 10.22
C LEU A 362 17.49 18.12 9.53
N THR A 363 17.93 17.14 10.33
CA THR A 363 18.18 15.77 9.88
C THR A 363 17.35 14.85 10.75
N LEU A 364 16.21 14.42 10.21
CA LEU A 364 15.28 13.50 10.85
C LEU A 364 15.67 12.09 10.44
N GLN A 365 15.93 11.23 11.41
CA GLN A 365 16.29 9.82 11.21
C GLN A 365 15.28 8.92 11.92
N GLY A 366 15.01 7.77 11.35
CA GLY A 366 14.26 6.74 12.07
C GLY A 366 13.87 5.61 11.14
N THR A 367 12.67 5.09 11.27
CA THR A 367 12.25 3.87 10.57
C THR A 367 10.91 4.01 9.86
N VAL A 368 10.77 3.29 8.75
CA VAL A 368 9.51 3.01 8.08
C VAL A 368 9.23 1.53 8.23
N ASP A 369 8.08 1.17 8.81
CA ASP A 369 7.61 -0.21 8.90
C ASP A 369 6.51 -0.47 7.86
N ARG A 370 6.87 -1.21 6.80
CA ARG A 370 5.97 -1.57 5.69
C ARG A 370 4.78 -2.43 6.14
N GLY A 371 4.90 -3.08 7.30
CA GLY A 371 3.86 -3.93 7.89
C GLY A 371 2.76 -3.16 8.61
N THR A 372 3.06 -1.97 9.10
CA THR A 372 2.13 -1.17 9.92
C THR A 372 1.91 0.23 9.36
N ASP A 373 2.58 0.56 8.26
CA ASP A 373 2.67 1.90 7.67
C ASP A 373 3.06 2.99 8.68
N GLN A 374 3.85 2.61 9.69
CA GLN A 374 4.36 3.57 10.65
C GLN A 374 5.67 4.18 10.16
N LEU A 375 5.72 5.51 10.18
CA LEU A 375 6.92 6.31 9.96
C LEU A 375 7.33 6.94 11.29
N ARG A 376 8.48 6.56 11.83
CA ARG A 376 9.04 7.15 13.03
C ARG A 376 10.26 7.96 12.65
N LEU A 377 10.26 9.23 13.01
CA LEU A 377 11.36 10.16 12.73
C LEU A 377 11.77 10.86 14.01
N ALA A 378 13.07 10.95 14.26
CA ALA A 378 13.65 11.67 15.36
C ALA A 378 14.85 12.45 14.87
N GLN A 379 15.00 13.65 15.40
CA GLN A 379 16.17 14.48 15.21
C GLN A 379 16.99 14.42 16.49
N ASP A 380 18.27 14.10 16.33
CA ASP A 380 19.24 14.25 17.39
C ASP A 380 19.26 15.68 17.94
N PRO A 381 19.68 15.89 19.18
CA PRO A 381 19.79 17.22 19.74
C PRO A 381 20.59 18.18 18.83
N PHE A 382 20.02 19.34 18.52
CA PHE A 382 20.60 20.37 17.68
C PHE A 382 20.58 21.73 18.38
N ARG A 383 21.46 22.62 17.92
CA ARG A 383 21.59 23.99 18.42
C ARG A 383 20.86 24.94 17.48
N ILE A 384 19.90 25.69 18.01
CA ILE A 384 19.29 26.80 17.28
C ILE A 384 20.33 27.94 17.24
N PRO A 385 20.67 28.48 16.04
CA PRO A 385 21.56 29.62 15.93
C PRO A 385 21.02 30.84 16.68
N SER A 386 21.90 31.77 17.06
CA SER A 386 21.46 33.06 17.59
C SER A 386 20.71 33.84 16.53
N PHE A 387 19.61 34.49 16.92
CA PHE A 387 18.92 35.44 16.05
C PHE A 387 19.82 36.66 15.80
N PRO A 388 19.75 37.29 14.63
CA PRO A 388 20.55 38.47 14.31
C PRO A 388 20.27 39.59 15.33
N ALA A 389 21.32 39.99 16.06
CA ALA A 389 21.19 40.85 17.23
C ALA A 389 21.00 42.34 16.89
N TRP A 390 21.22 42.77 15.64
CA TRP A 390 21.26 44.18 15.23
C TRP A 390 20.58 44.39 13.87
N GLY A 391 19.74 45.43 13.74
CA GLY A 391 19.13 45.89 12.48
C GLY A 391 17.90 45.14 11.92
N GLY A 392 17.68 43.87 12.32
CA GLY A 392 16.61 43.03 11.76
C GLY A 392 15.41 42.75 12.69
N CYS A 393 15.66 42.35 13.94
CA CYS A 393 14.62 41.91 14.89
C CYS A 393 14.04 43.01 15.81
N GLY A 394 14.54 44.26 15.73
CA GLY A 394 14.23 45.32 16.69
C GLY A 394 15.24 45.39 17.86
N LEU A 395 15.60 46.62 18.24
CA LEU A 395 16.80 46.99 19.03
C LEU A 395 16.88 46.37 20.45
N LEU A 396 15.76 45.87 21.00
CA LEU A 396 15.67 45.33 22.36
C LEU A 396 15.23 43.86 22.43
N LEU A 397 14.84 43.23 21.31
CA LEU A 397 14.19 41.92 21.30
C LEU A 397 15.08 40.79 20.77
N GLY A 398 16.02 41.07 19.87
CA GLY A 398 16.92 40.05 19.30
C GLY A 398 17.73 39.26 20.34
N PRO A 399 18.42 39.91 21.30
CA PRO A 399 19.17 39.23 22.35
C PRO A 399 18.28 38.44 23.30
N GLY A 400 17.12 39.00 23.68
CA GLY A 400 16.14 38.34 24.55
C GLY A 400 15.54 37.09 23.91
N LEU A 401 15.19 37.16 22.61
CA LEU A 401 14.70 36.01 21.85
C LEU A 401 15.78 34.94 21.67
N SER A 402 17.01 35.34 21.38
CA SER A 402 18.14 34.39 21.31
C SER A 402 18.34 33.66 22.63
N LEU A 403 18.27 34.37 23.77
CA LEU A 403 18.35 33.74 25.09
C LEU A 403 17.21 32.73 25.35
N MET A 404 16.02 32.95 24.78
CA MET A 404 14.85 32.08 25.01
C MET A 404 14.85 30.81 24.17
N VAL A 405 15.28 30.91 22.91
CA VAL A 405 15.11 29.82 21.93
C VAL A 405 16.46 29.21 21.52
N SER A 406 17.58 29.89 21.71
CA SER A 406 18.92 29.32 21.44
C SER A 406 19.45 28.57 22.67
N GLY A 407 19.85 27.32 22.46
CA GLY A 407 20.36 26.43 23.51
C GLY A 407 20.97 25.16 22.92
N PRO A 408 21.93 24.50 23.60
CA PRO A 408 22.68 23.37 23.04
C PRO A 408 21.96 22.02 23.10
N ALA A 409 20.66 21.95 23.43
CA ALA A 409 19.98 20.67 23.64
C ALA A 409 18.54 20.65 23.11
N ASN A 410 18.27 21.31 21.99
CA ASN A 410 16.95 21.24 21.37
C ASN A 410 16.79 19.90 20.65
N SER A 411 15.68 19.20 20.77
CA SER A 411 15.41 17.97 20.02
C SER A 411 14.07 18.05 19.33
N ILE A 412 13.92 17.33 18.21
CA ILE A 412 12.64 17.13 17.54
C ILE A 412 12.40 15.62 17.49
N SER A 413 11.27 15.15 17.98
CA SER A 413 10.82 13.76 17.80
C SER A 413 9.44 13.82 17.15
N LEU A 414 9.29 13.11 16.05
CA LEU A 414 8.10 13.08 15.23
C LEU A 414 7.69 11.61 15.06
N ASN A 415 6.72 11.17 15.85
CA ASN A 415 6.12 9.86 15.67
C ASN A 415 4.89 10.00 14.77
N TYR A 416 4.98 9.45 13.55
CA TYR A 416 3.87 9.39 12.62
C TYR A 416 3.29 7.98 12.63
N VAL A 417 2.05 7.90 13.10
CA VAL A 417 1.23 6.71 12.97
C VAL A 417 0.19 7.04 11.92
N ASP A 418 0.23 6.35 10.78
CA ASP A 418 -0.90 6.43 9.86
C ASP A 418 -2.10 5.84 10.59
N GLY A 419 -3.14 6.65 10.72
CA GLY A 419 -4.31 6.31 11.50
C GLY A 419 -5.46 7.15 10.99
N PRO A 420 -6.66 6.56 10.87
CA PRO A 420 -7.82 7.29 10.36
C PRO A 420 -7.95 8.61 11.12
N VAL A 421 -8.08 9.71 10.38
CA VAL A 421 -8.49 10.99 10.96
C VAL A 421 -9.84 10.73 11.62
N PRO A 422 -9.97 10.77 12.97
CA PRO A 422 -11.27 10.67 13.59
C PRO A 422 -12.11 11.83 13.04
N ALA A 423 -13.28 11.49 12.50
CA ALA A 423 -14.22 12.45 11.95
C ALA A 423 -14.67 13.49 12.99
#